data_AF-A0A815VWW4-F1
#
_entry.id   AF-A0A815VWW4-F1
#
_cell.length_a   1.000
_cell.length_b   1.000
_cell.length_c   1.000
_cell.angle_alpha   90.00
_cell.angle_beta   90.00
_cell.angle_gamma   90.00
#
_symmetry.space_group_name_H-M   'P 1'
#
loop_
_entity.id
_entity.type
_entity.pdbx_description
1 polymer ?
#
loop_
_entity_poly.entity_id
_entity_poly.type
_entity_poly.pdbx_seq_one_letter_code
_entity_poly.pdbx_strand_id
1 'polypeptide(L)'
;MINYFILGALSIVKKNNIQLVLDKIADSIELLFTTNSFTPLLRICRLFVQKQPHLFHTAIENNYSYLLSQFIPIVPLKLLQQKNQLGETILLHILRLNHLDVLKILLEHKKFDELLDDVNNKKQNIFHILALNKDAEEICDLLIEDLVKKSINIEEKFGNTDEDNRTPLELSIKNNNLPITRYLLKYFHNDTSVISNGI
;
A
#
# COMPACT_ATOMS: atom_id res chain seq x y z
N MET A 1 14.16 -2.47 -19.24
CA MET A 1 13.37 -2.39 -18.00
C MET A 1 13.70 -1.13 -17.17
N ILE A 2 14.98 -0.73 -17.05
CA ILE A 2 15.42 0.53 -16.40
C ILE A 2 14.99 1.81 -17.15
N ASN A 3 14.85 1.75 -18.49
CA ASN A 3 14.51 2.92 -19.32
C ASN A 3 13.17 3.59 -18.99
N TYR A 4 12.17 2.87 -18.50
CA TYR A 4 10.85 3.45 -18.25
C TYR A 4 10.80 4.31 -16.98
N PHE A 5 11.65 4.03 -15.99
CA PHE A 5 11.77 4.89 -14.81
C PHE A 5 12.60 6.14 -15.11
N ILE A 6 13.62 6.01 -15.98
CA ILE A 6 14.36 7.17 -16.50
C ILE A 6 13.41 8.07 -17.30
N LEU A 7 12.58 7.50 -18.19
CA LEU A 7 11.61 8.25 -18.99
C LEU A 7 10.45 8.82 -18.16
N GLY A 8 9.99 8.13 -17.12
CA GLY A 8 9.00 8.63 -16.16
C GLY A 8 9.55 9.76 -15.29
N ALA A 9 10.79 9.65 -14.81
CA ALA A 9 11.50 10.71 -14.09
C ALA A 9 11.79 11.92 -14.99
N LEU A 10 12.03 11.70 -16.30
CA LEU A 10 12.24 12.74 -17.32
C LEU A 10 10.97 13.57 -17.63
N SER A 11 9.79 12.97 -17.50
CA SER A 11 8.50 13.60 -17.86
C SER A 11 8.01 14.66 -16.86
N ILE A 12 8.44 14.59 -15.59
CA ILE A 12 7.79 15.29 -14.44
C ILE A 12 8.64 16.46 -13.89
N VAL A 13 9.70 16.90 -14.58
CA VAL A 13 10.54 18.01 -14.10
C VAL A 13 10.19 19.31 -14.83
N LYS A 14 9.23 20.07 -14.30
CA LYS A 14 9.08 21.49 -14.65
C LYS A 14 9.93 22.37 -13.73
N LYS A 15 10.91 23.03 -14.36
CA LYS A 15 11.65 24.25 -13.94
C LYS A 15 12.20 24.27 -12.51
N ASN A 16 13.26 23.50 -12.28
CA ASN A 16 14.60 23.99 -11.93
C ASN A 16 15.47 22.76 -11.59
N ASN A 17 16.64 22.66 -12.24
CA ASN A 17 17.66 21.60 -12.08
C ASN A 17 17.43 20.23 -12.75
N ILE A 18 16.85 20.19 -13.97
CA ILE A 18 16.85 18.97 -14.81
C ILE A 18 18.29 18.44 -15.00
N GLN A 19 19.23 19.34 -15.29
CA GLN A 19 20.61 18.95 -15.58
C GLN A 19 21.30 18.28 -14.39
N LEU A 20 21.23 18.87 -13.20
CA LEU A 20 21.82 18.29 -11.98
C LEU A 20 21.21 16.92 -11.61
N VAL A 21 19.92 16.74 -11.91
CA VAL A 21 19.22 15.47 -11.74
C VAL A 21 19.71 14.43 -12.74
N LEU A 22 19.83 14.82 -14.01
CA LEU A 22 20.34 13.98 -15.08
C LEU A 22 21.79 13.58 -14.86
N ASP A 23 22.64 14.50 -14.43
CA ASP A 23 24.05 14.25 -14.16
C ASP A 23 24.19 13.22 -13.02
N LYS A 24 23.44 13.40 -11.92
CA LYS A 24 23.45 12.42 -10.82
C LYS A 24 22.90 11.05 -11.21
N ILE A 25 21.86 11.01 -12.06
CA ILE A 25 21.32 9.75 -12.60
C ILE A 25 22.37 9.09 -13.50
N ALA A 26 23.04 9.84 -14.38
CA ALA A 26 24.10 9.36 -15.25
C ALA A 26 25.28 8.79 -14.44
N ASP A 27 25.77 9.53 -13.43
CA ASP A 27 26.85 9.08 -12.53
C ASP A 27 26.48 7.77 -11.82
N SER A 28 25.22 7.62 -11.41
CA SER A 28 24.76 6.41 -10.71
C SER A 28 24.54 5.22 -11.64
N ILE A 29 24.22 5.47 -12.91
CA ILE A 29 24.16 4.45 -13.97
C ILE A 29 25.58 4.01 -14.34
N GLU A 30 26.53 4.93 -14.46
CA GLU A 30 27.94 4.60 -14.72
C GLU A 30 28.53 3.76 -13.58
N LEU A 31 28.22 4.13 -12.33
CA LEU A 31 28.63 3.37 -11.15
C LEU A 31 27.98 1.98 -11.11
N LEU A 32 26.73 1.85 -11.59
CA LEU A 32 26.07 0.55 -11.76
C LEU A 32 26.83 -0.34 -12.75
N PHE A 33 27.24 0.18 -13.91
CA PHE A 33 27.95 -0.60 -14.92
C PHE A 33 29.39 -0.98 -14.52
N THR A 34 30.03 -0.18 -13.67
CA THR A 34 31.42 -0.42 -13.22
C THR A 34 31.51 -1.27 -11.96
N THR A 35 30.53 -1.19 -11.05
CA THR A 35 30.57 -1.88 -9.73
C THR A 35 29.49 -2.93 -9.54
N ASN A 36 28.55 -3.05 -10.48
CA ASN A 36 27.35 -3.87 -10.37
C ASN A 36 26.50 -3.57 -9.11
N SER A 37 26.68 -2.39 -8.51
CA SER A 37 26.00 -1.96 -7.28
C SER A 37 24.82 -1.05 -7.59
N PHE A 38 23.61 -1.47 -7.21
CA PHE A 38 22.39 -0.66 -7.33
C PHE A 38 22.22 0.40 -6.24
N THR A 39 23.08 0.37 -5.20
CA THR A 39 22.98 1.24 -4.01
C THR A 39 22.95 2.75 -4.32
N PRO A 40 23.79 3.29 -5.22
CA PRO A 40 23.78 4.71 -5.57
C PRO A 40 22.48 5.12 -6.25
N LEU A 41 21.98 4.30 -7.18
CA LEU A 41 20.73 4.52 -7.89
C LEU A 41 19.53 4.49 -6.93
N LEU A 42 19.49 3.52 -6.01
CA LEU A 42 18.46 3.45 -4.97
C LEU A 42 18.47 4.67 -4.04
N ARG A 43 19.65 5.20 -3.72
CA ARG A 43 19.80 6.44 -2.93
C ARG A 43 19.24 7.65 -3.67
N ILE A 44 19.44 7.74 -4.98
CA ILE A 44 18.86 8.78 -5.82
C ILE A 44 17.34 8.64 -5.90
N CYS A 45 16.82 7.45 -6.22
CA CYS A 45 15.39 7.18 -6.23
C CYS A 45 14.73 7.58 -4.91
N ARG A 46 15.39 7.27 -3.77
CA ARG A 46 14.92 7.71 -2.44
C ARG A 46 14.83 9.22 -2.31
N LEU A 47 15.83 9.97 -2.76
CA LEU A 47 15.80 11.43 -2.71
C LEU A 47 14.71 12.02 -3.61
N PHE A 48 14.48 11.45 -4.79
CA PHE A 48 13.39 11.87 -5.67
C PHE A 48 12.02 11.63 -5.05
N VAL A 49 11.77 10.41 -4.56
CA VAL A 49 10.48 10.10 -3.94
C VAL A 49 10.27 10.92 -2.66
N GLN A 50 11.32 11.25 -1.91
CA GLN A 50 11.20 12.19 -0.78
C GLN A 50 10.77 13.60 -1.20
N LYS A 51 11.22 14.08 -2.36
CA LYS A 51 10.85 15.40 -2.89
C LYS A 51 9.51 15.36 -3.63
N GLN A 52 9.14 14.20 -4.16
CA GLN A 52 7.94 13.96 -4.94
C GLN A 52 7.29 12.62 -4.52
N PRO A 53 6.62 12.57 -3.36
CA PRO A 53 6.03 11.32 -2.85
C PRO A 53 5.00 10.66 -3.78
N HIS A 54 4.35 11.48 -4.63
CA HIS A 54 3.40 10.99 -5.63
C HIS A 54 4.00 9.96 -6.59
N LEU A 55 5.31 10.03 -6.88
CA LEU A 55 5.98 9.06 -7.76
C LEU A 55 5.96 7.63 -7.19
N PHE A 56 5.91 7.48 -5.86
CA PHE A 56 5.80 6.16 -5.25
C PHE A 56 4.43 5.55 -5.54
N HIS A 57 3.38 6.36 -5.41
CA HIS A 57 2.03 5.95 -5.76
C HIS A 57 1.89 5.69 -7.26
N THR A 58 2.55 6.46 -8.13
CA THR A 58 2.58 6.18 -9.58
C THR A 58 3.24 4.82 -9.88
N ALA A 59 4.32 4.45 -9.18
CA ALA A 59 4.93 3.14 -9.35
C ALA A 59 3.99 1.99 -8.93
N ILE A 60 3.17 2.22 -7.89
CA ILE A 60 2.11 1.30 -7.47
C ILE A 60 1.01 1.24 -8.54
N GLU A 61 0.50 2.38 -9.01
CA GLU A 61 -0.53 2.47 -10.06
C GLU A 61 -0.17 1.72 -11.34
N ASN A 62 1.11 1.70 -11.70
CA ASN A 62 1.62 1.02 -12.89
C ASN A 62 2.10 -0.42 -12.60
N ASN A 63 1.88 -0.92 -11.39
CA ASN A 63 2.31 -2.24 -10.90
C ASN A 63 3.78 -2.56 -11.23
N TYR A 64 4.69 -1.62 -10.95
CA TYR A 64 6.13 -1.83 -11.12
C TYR A 64 6.72 -2.72 -10.01
N SER A 65 6.15 -3.92 -9.82
CA SER A 65 6.44 -4.84 -8.72
C SER A 65 7.93 -5.17 -8.56
N TYR A 66 8.67 -5.37 -9.66
CA TYR A 66 10.12 -5.59 -9.61
C TYR A 66 10.87 -4.39 -9.02
N LEU A 67 10.51 -3.16 -9.39
CA LEU A 67 11.14 -1.98 -8.81
C LEU A 67 10.76 -1.83 -7.33
N LEU A 68 9.48 -2.04 -7.03
CA LEU A 68 8.93 -1.94 -5.68
C LEU A 68 9.59 -2.98 -4.74
N SER A 69 9.93 -4.17 -5.23
CA SER A 69 10.63 -5.21 -4.45
C SER A 69 12.03 -4.80 -4.03
N GLN A 70 12.72 -4.00 -4.84
CA GLN A 70 14.04 -3.47 -4.49
C GLN A 70 13.96 -2.27 -3.55
N PHE A 71 12.85 -1.53 -3.60
CA PHE A 71 12.73 -0.23 -2.94
C PHE A 71 12.02 -0.28 -1.59
N ILE A 72 10.87 -0.97 -1.49
CA ILE A 72 10.05 -1.07 -0.27
C ILE A 72 10.88 -1.54 0.95
N PRO A 73 11.77 -2.55 0.86
CA PRO A 73 12.52 -3.02 2.03
C PRO A 73 13.48 -2.01 2.65
N ILE A 74 13.91 -0.98 1.89
CA ILE A 74 14.97 -0.05 2.30
C ILE A 74 14.48 1.38 2.54
N VAL A 75 13.20 1.68 2.29
CA VAL A 75 12.64 3.01 2.47
C VAL A 75 12.21 3.27 3.92
N PRO A 76 12.34 4.51 4.40
CA PRO A 76 11.86 4.85 5.74
C PRO A 76 10.32 4.84 5.77
N LEU A 77 9.76 4.44 6.91
CA LEU A 77 8.30 4.41 7.15
C LEU A 77 7.60 5.73 6.79
N LYS A 78 8.21 6.88 7.09
CA LYS A 78 7.66 8.20 6.75
C LYS A 78 7.29 8.34 5.25
N LEU A 79 8.00 7.62 4.38
CA LEU A 79 7.72 7.61 2.94
C LEU A 79 6.55 6.68 2.60
N LEU A 80 6.43 5.54 3.27
CA LEU A 80 5.31 4.60 3.13
C LEU A 80 3.99 5.19 3.65
N GLN A 81 4.07 6.09 4.63
CA GLN A 81 2.94 6.84 5.19
C GLN A 81 2.56 8.10 4.40
N GLN A 82 3.29 8.43 3.32
CA GLN A 82 2.85 9.52 2.45
C GLN A 82 1.55 9.15 1.78
N LYS A 83 0.67 10.15 1.65
CA LYS A 83 -0.67 9.97 1.08
C LYS A 83 -0.71 10.47 -0.36
N ASN A 84 -1.46 9.75 -1.21
CA ASN A 84 -1.80 10.23 -2.55
C ASN A 84 -2.94 11.28 -2.49
N GLN A 85 -3.44 11.70 -3.66
CA GLN A 85 -4.54 12.67 -3.77
C GLN A 85 -5.88 12.18 -3.18
N LEU A 86 -6.05 10.86 -3.03
CA LEU A 86 -7.21 10.24 -2.40
C LEU A 86 -7.03 10.11 -0.87
N GLY A 87 -5.89 10.55 -0.31
CA GLY A 87 -5.56 10.38 1.10
C GLY A 87 -5.05 8.98 1.43
N GLU A 88 -4.73 8.15 0.44
CA GLU A 88 -4.33 6.76 0.63
C GLU A 88 -2.84 6.69 0.90
N THR A 89 -2.45 6.01 1.98
CA THR A 89 -1.09 5.47 2.12
C THR A 89 -0.84 4.42 1.06
N ILE A 90 0.41 3.94 0.98
CA ILE A 90 0.72 2.89 0.01
C ILE A 90 -0.11 1.62 0.24
N LEU A 91 -0.43 1.29 1.50
CA LEU A 91 -1.21 0.10 1.84
C LEU A 91 -2.62 0.22 1.27
N LEU A 92 -3.31 1.33 1.57
CA LEU A 92 -4.66 1.57 1.06
C LEU A 92 -4.68 1.60 -0.48
N HIS A 93 -3.66 2.19 -1.10
CA HIS A 93 -3.54 2.25 -2.56
C HIS A 93 -3.37 0.84 -3.17
N ILE A 94 -2.47 0.02 -2.62
CA ILE A 94 -2.23 -1.36 -3.05
C ILE A 94 -3.51 -2.20 -2.95
N LEU A 95 -4.25 -2.08 -1.83
CA LEU A 95 -5.50 -2.80 -1.63
C LEU A 95 -6.59 -2.36 -2.62
N ARG A 96 -6.70 -1.05 -2.87
CA ARG A 96 -7.68 -0.51 -3.83
C ARG A 96 -7.41 -1.00 -5.26
N LEU A 97 -6.14 -1.10 -5.64
CA LEU A 97 -5.72 -1.56 -6.98
C LEU A 97 -5.57 -3.07 -7.09
N ASN A 98 -5.80 -3.82 -6.01
CA ASN A 98 -5.64 -5.26 -5.97
C ASN A 98 -4.23 -5.76 -6.36
N HIS A 99 -3.17 -5.05 -5.97
CA HIS A 99 -1.79 -5.40 -6.35
C HIS A 99 -1.17 -6.42 -5.40
N LEU A 100 -1.58 -7.68 -5.55
CA LEU A 100 -1.16 -8.80 -4.69
C LEU A 100 0.37 -8.92 -4.54
N ASP A 101 1.13 -8.85 -5.63
CA ASP A 101 2.59 -9.00 -5.59
C ASP A 101 3.26 -7.87 -4.80
N VAL A 102 2.73 -6.66 -4.89
CA VAL A 102 3.23 -5.50 -4.13
C VAL A 102 2.84 -5.62 -2.67
N LEU A 103 1.66 -6.17 -2.36
CA LEU A 103 1.27 -6.45 -0.98
C LEU A 103 2.23 -7.44 -0.33
N LYS A 104 2.59 -8.55 -1.00
CA LYS A 104 3.57 -9.53 -0.49
C LYS A 104 4.87 -8.86 -0.07
N ILE A 105 5.41 -7.98 -0.92
CA ILE A 105 6.63 -7.21 -0.63
C ILE A 105 6.41 -6.29 0.59
N LEU A 106 5.26 -5.62 0.67
CA LEU A 106 4.97 -4.70 1.77
C LEU A 106 4.79 -5.40 3.12
N LEU A 107 4.21 -6.60 3.15
CA LEU A 107 4.03 -7.40 4.36
C LEU A 107 5.36 -7.80 5.00
N GLU A 108 6.43 -7.93 4.22
CA GLU A 108 7.78 -8.23 4.72
C GLU A 108 8.46 -7.00 5.35
N HIS A 109 7.89 -5.80 5.21
CA HIS A 109 8.48 -4.60 5.77
C HIS A 109 8.40 -4.60 7.31
N LYS A 110 9.53 -4.36 7.98
CA LYS A 110 9.67 -4.43 9.45
C LYS A 110 8.65 -3.59 10.24
N LYS A 111 8.16 -2.51 9.64
CA LYS A 111 7.20 -1.56 10.25
C LYS A 111 5.84 -1.60 9.55
N PHE A 112 5.47 -2.74 9.00
CA PHE A 112 4.19 -2.91 8.30
C PHE A 112 2.99 -2.50 9.16
N ASP A 113 2.99 -2.94 10.43
CA ASP A 113 1.85 -2.76 11.35
C ASP A 113 1.50 -1.29 11.57
N GLU A 114 2.50 -0.39 11.49
CA GLU A 114 2.34 1.07 11.60
C GLU A 114 1.59 1.71 10.40
N LEU A 115 1.17 0.90 9.40
CA LEU A 115 0.38 1.33 8.24
C LEU A 115 -1.11 0.97 8.34
N LEU A 116 -1.50 0.15 9.31
CA LEU A 116 -2.84 -0.44 9.39
C LEU A 116 -3.92 0.53 9.89
N ASP A 117 -3.54 1.55 10.65
CA ASP A 117 -4.47 2.47 11.32
C ASP A 117 -4.94 3.62 10.43
N ASP A 118 -4.36 3.77 9.24
CA ASP A 118 -4.64 4.93 8.41
C ASP A 118 -5.97 4.81 7.66
N VAL A 119 -6.52 5.98 7.32
CA VAL A 119 -7.74 6.13 6.53
C VAL A 119 -7.51 7.10 5.38
N ASN A 120 -8.24 6.89 4.29
CA ASN A 120 -8.23 7.80 3.15
C ASN A 120 -9.08 9.07 3.42
N ASN A 121 -9.18 9.96 2.43
CA ASN A 121 -9.96 11.21 2.57
C ASN A 121 -11.45 10.98 2.86
N LYS A 122 -11.97 9.78 2.54
CA LYS A 122 -13.35 9.35 2.81
C LYS A 122 -13.50 8.63 4.14
N LYS A 123 -12.51 8.71 5.03
CA LYS A 123 -12.43 7.96 6.30
C LYS A 123 -12.47 6.43 6.13
N GLN A 124 -12.11 5.93 4.94
CA GLN A 124 -12.12 4.50 4.67
C GLN A 124 -10.81 3.87 5.13
N ASN A 125 -10.91 2.92 6.06
CA ASN A 125 -9.79 2.05 6.47
C ASN A 125 -9.60 0.88 5.50
N ILE A 126 -8.63 0.00 5.78
CA ILE A 126 -8.31 -1.18 4.96
C ILE A 126 -9.54 -2.05 4.60
N PHE A 127 -10.49 -2.23 5.52
CA PHE A 127 -11.68 -3.07 5.29
C PHE A 127 -12.73 -2.41 4.43
N HIS A 128 -12.90 -1.09 4.55
CA HIS A 128 -13.74 -0.35 3.60
C HIS A 128 -13.17 -0.48 2.19
N ILE A 129 -11.85 -0.35 2.01
CA ILE A 129 -11.20 -0.48 0.71
C ILE A 129 -11.40 -1.89 0.13
N LEU A 130 -11.17 -2.93 0.92
CA LEU A 130 -11.41 -4.32 0.50
C LEU A 130 -12.89 -4.55 0.12
N ALA A 131 -13.84 -4.03 0.90
CA ALA A 131 -15.27 -4.16 0.65
C ALA A 131 -15.72 -3.51 -0.68
N LEU A 132 -15.03 -2.48 -1.15
CA LEU A 132 -15.29 -1.82 -2.42
C LEU A 132 -14.73 -2.58 -3.64
N ASN A 133 -13.77 -3.48 -3.41
CA ASN A 133 -13.08 -4.18 -4.48
C ASN A 133 -13.71 -5.58 -4.70
N LYS A 134 -14.29 -5.81 -5.88
CA LYS A 134 -15.03 -7.04 -6.19
C LYS A 134 -14.15 -8.29 -6.25
N ASP A 135 -12.88 -8.11 -6.60
CA ASP A 135 -11.92 -9.21 -6.78
C ASP A 135 -10.94 -9.28 -5.60
N ALA A 136 -11.38 -8.82 -4.41
CA ALA A 136 -10.54 -8.69 -3.23
C ALA A 136 -10.31 -9.99 -2.44
N GLU A 137 -10.83 -11.14 -2.89
CA GLU A 137 -10.74 -12.39 -2.13
C GLU A 137 -9.29 -12.78 -1.85
N GLU A 138 -8.47 -12.92 -2.88
CA GLU A 138 -7.08 -13.37 -2.75
C GLU A 138 -6.22 -12.38 -1.95
N ILE A 139 -6.39 -11.07 -2.18
CA ILE A 139 -5.63 -10.05 -1.45
C ILE A 139 -6.09 -9.92 0.01
N CYS A 140 -7.38 -10.15 0.28
CA CYS A 140 -7.91 -10.19 1.63
C CYS A 140 -7.37 -11.41 2.38
N ASP A 141 -7.45 -12.60 1.79
CA ASP A 141 -6.93 -13.82 2.42
C ASP A 141 -5.45 -13.67 2.75
N LEU A 142 -4.62 -13.19 1.80
CA LEU A 142 -3.22 -12.91 2.03
C LEU A 142 -2.98 -11.94 3.20
N LEU A 143 -3.70 -10.80 3.22
CA LEU A 143 -3.56 -9.80 4.27
C LEU A 143 -3.94 -10.38 5.64
N ILE A 144 -5.10 -11.04 5.71
CA ILE A 144 -5.64 -11.59 6.96
C ILE A 144 -4.75 -12.71 7.49
N GLU A 145 -4.31 -13.64 6.65
CA GLU A 145 -3.42 -14.73 7.06
C GLU A 145 -2.12 -14.20 7.66
N ASP A 146 -1.52 -13.18 7.04
CA ASP A 146 -0.29 -12.57 7.55
C ASP A 146 -0.52 -11.84 8.88
N LEU A 147 -1.63 -11.10 9.01
CA LEU A 147 -1.99 -10.40 10.25
C LEU A 147 -2.25 -11.38 11.41
N VAL A 148 -2.99 -12.47 11.15
CA VAL A 148 -3.23 -13.54 12.14
C VAL A 148 -1.92 -14.20 12.55
N LYS A 149 -1.05 -14.52 11.58
CA LYS A 149 0.27 -15.11 11.83
C LYS A 149 1.14 -14.21 12.71
N LYS A 150 1.06 -12.89 12.53
CA LYS A 150 1.77 -11.88 13.34
C LYS A 150 1.06 -11.53 14.64
N SER A 151 -0.11 -12.12 14.91
CA SER A 151 -0.94 -11.83 16.10
C SER A 151 -1.33 -10.35 16.21
N ILE A 152 -1.59 -9.70 15.08
CA ILE A 152 -2.00 -8.30 15.03
C ILE A 152 -3.52 -8.22 15.14
N ASN A 153 -4.02 -7.49 16.13
CA ASN A 153 -5.45 -7.25 16.26
C ASN A 153 -5.90 -6.14 15.29
N ILE A 154 -6.96 -6.42 14.52
CA ILE A 154 -7.55 -5.51 13.53
C ILE A 154 -9.06 -5.34 13.72
N GLU A 155 -9.62 -5.93 14.77
CA GLU A 155 -11.05 -6.02 15.02
C GLU A 155 -11.68 -4.65 15.30
N GLU A 156 -10.94 -3.76 15.98
CA GLU A 156 -11.35 -2.37 16.22
C GLU A 156 -11.71 -1.62 14.92
N LYS A 157 -11.17 -2.05 13.77
CA LYS A 157 -11.41 -1.42 12.46
C LYS A 157 -12.73 -1.84 11.83
N PHE A 158 -13.36 -2.91 12.31
CA PHE A 158 -14.58 -3.44 11.67
C PHE A 158 -15.81 -2.59 11.99
N GLY A 159 -15.80 -1.89 13.12
CA GLY A 159 -16.88 -0.98 13.53
C GLY A 159 -16.71 0.48 13.07
N ASN A 160 -15.56 0.84 12.50
CA ASN A 160 -15.33 2.20 12.01
C ASN A 160 -16.27 2.53 10.86
N THR A 161 -16.68 3.78 10.76
CA THR A 161 -17.52 4.26 9.67
C THR A 161 -16.77 5.16 8.70
N ASP A 162 -17.12 5.07 7.42
CA ASP A 162 -16.67 6.00 6.39
C ASP A 162 -17.37 7.37 6.48
N GLU A 163 -17.08 8.26 5.52
CA GLU A 163 -17.69 9.59 5.42
C GLU A 163 -19.22 9.58 5.31
N ASP A 164 -19.80 8.49 4.82
CA ASP A 164 -21.24 8.29 4.64
C ASP A 164 -21.87 7.52 5.83
N ASN A 165 -21.14 7.40 6.95
CA ASN A 165 -21.50 6.63 8.13
C ASN A 165 -21.70 5.12 7.88
N ARG A 166 -21.04 4.56 6.87
CA ARG A 166 -21.16 3.12 6.57
C ARG A 166 -19.99 2.36 7.15
N THR A 167 -20.25 1.22 7.76
CA THR A 167 -19.24 0.26 8.17
C THR A 167 -18.69 -0.52 6.96
N PRO A 168 -17.53 -1.18 7.08
CA PRO A 168 -17.04 -2.10 6.06
C PRO A 168 -18.03 -3.21 5.71
N LEU A 169 -18.79 -3.70 6.70
CA LEU A 169 -19.78 -4.76 6.51
C LEU A 169 -20.97 -4.27 5.66
N GLU A 170 -21.47 -3.08 5.94
CA GLU A 170 -22.55 -2.48 5.14
C GLU A 170 -22.11 -2.24 3.69
N LEU A 171 -20.87 -1.78 3.49
CA LEU A 171 -20.29 -1.64 2.15
C LEU A 171 -20.15 -2.98 1.42
N SER A 172 -19.66 -4.01 2.10
CA SER A 172 -19.43 -5.32 1.46
C SER A 172 -20.75 -5.96 1.03
N ILE A 173 -21.81 -5.84 1.86
CA ILE A 173 -23.16 -6.30 1.53
C ILE A 173 -23.71 -5.51 0.33
N LYS A 174 -23.64 -4.18 0.38
CA LYS A 174 -24.11 -3.31 -0.70
C LYS A 174 -23.45 -3.62 -2.04
N ASN A 175 -22.17 -3.98 -2.03
CA ASN A 175 -21.41 -4.31 -3.23
C ASN A 175 -21.48 -5.79 -3.63
N ASN A 176 -22.23 -6.61 -2.90
CA ASN A 176 -22.27 -8.06 -3.08
C ASN A 176 -20.88 -8.72 -3.01
N ASN A 177 -20.00 -8.17 -2.16
CA ASN A 177 -18.66 -8.68 -1.92
C ASN A 177 -18.73 -9.77 -0.84
N LEU A 178 -19.12 -10.97 -1.26
CA LEU A 178 -19.35 -12.11 -0.38
C LEU A 178 -18.11 -12.54 0.42
N PRO A 179 -16.89 -12.57 -0.14
CA PRO A 179 -15.68 -12.92 0.62
C PRO A 179 -15.47 -12.01 1.84
N ILE A 180 -15.52 -10.69 1.64
CA ILE A 180 -15.35 -9.71 2.72
C ILE A 180 -16.52 -9.76 3.70
N THR A 181 -17.75 -9.90 3.20
CA THR A 181 -18.95 -10.03 4.04
C THR A 181 -18.83 -11.24 4.99
N ARG A 182 -18.44 -12.40 4.45
CA ARG A 182 -18.24 -13.63 5.24
C ARG A 182 -17.16 -13.44 6.32
N TYR A 183 -16.06 -12.79 5.96
CA TYR A 183 -14.97 -12.52 6.90
C TYR A 183 -15.43 -11.61 8.05
N LEU A 184 -16.06 -10.47 7.73
CA LEU A 184 -16.55 -9.53 8.73
C LEU A 184 -17.63 -10.14 9.62
N LEU A 185 -18.56 -10.93 9.06
CA LEU A 185 -19.59 -11.63 9.86
C LEU A 185 -19.01 -12.66 10.82
N LYS A 186 -17.97 -13.42 10.42
CA LYS A 186 -17.32 -14.40 11.30
C LYS A 186 -16.84 -13.77 12.60
N TYR A 187 -16.39 -12.51 12.55
CA TYR A 187 -16.01 -11.76 13.74
C TYR A 187 -17.19 -11.43 14.65
N PHE A 188 -18.26 -10.85 14.10
CA PHE A 188 -19.47 -10.52 14.89
C PHE A 188 -20.10 -11.77 15.53
N HIS A 189 -20.04 -12.92 14.87
CA HIS A 189 -20.55 -14.17 15.45
C HIS A 189 -19.71 -14.69 16.62
N ASN A 190 -18.38 -14.52 16.59
CA ASN A 190 -17.52 -14.89 17.70
C ASN A 190 -17.82 -14.04 18.96
N ASP A 191 -18.13 -12.75 18.79
CA ASP A 191 -18.57 -11.88 19.89
C ASP A 191 -19.92 -12.32 20.50
N THR A 192 -20.85 -12.83 19.68
CA THR A 192 -22.16 -13.31 20.18
C THR A 192 -22.14 -14.67 20.87
N SER A 193 -21.08 -15.48 20.70
CA SER A 193 -20.93 -16.77 21.39
C SER A 193 -20.72 -16.63 22.91
N VAL A 194 -20.39 -15.42 23.38
CA VAL A 194 -20.36 -15.06 24.80
C VAL A 194 -21.77 -14.80 25.35
N ILE A 195 -22.74 -14.44 24.49
CA ILE A 195 -24.11 -14.08 24.88
C ILE A 195 -25.01 -15.32 24.98
N SER A 196 -24.64 -16.43 24.32
CA SER A 196 -25.40 -17.69 24.35
C SER A 196 -25.10 -18.61 25.54
N ASN A 197 -24.22 -18.23 26.47
CA ASN A 197 -23.98 -18.95 27.72
C ASN A 197 -24.77 -18.37 28.92
N GLY A 198 -25.80 -17.56 28.65
CA GLY A 198 -26.53 -16.80 29.68
C GLY A 198 -28.03 -16.66 29.47
N ILE A 199 -28.71 -17.64 28.86
CA ILE A 199 -30.18 -17.74 28.89
C ILE A 199 -30.59 -19.18 29.21
#